data_AF-Q388D5-F1
#
_entry.id   AF-Q388D5-F1
#
_cell.length_a   1.000
_cell.length_b   1.000
_cell.length_c   1.000
_cell.angle_alpha   90.00
_cell.angle_beta   90.00
_cell.angle_gamma   90.00
#
_symmetry.space_group_name_H-M   'P 1'
#
loop_
_entity.id
_entity.type
_entity.pdbx_description
1 polymer ?
#
loop_
_entity_poly.entity_id
_entity_poly.type
_entity_poly.pdbx_seq_one_letter_code
_entity_poly.pdbx_strand_id
1 'polypeptide(L)'
;MPNYLPNRDGFMRAMLRETIKRIRRVRERAGRTDEPKEIETTGDPFRDLTLAFIRCVERVKENIKERNEGAARHGQDRIAVEQSLAIHKDIRNLETILEEMKQEVNKSGAALEKETRRKKAKPHKIALLEKAHSAKSGQYKDCLATLELVKESDHQRIAATSGVNVGQELLVGRRAQLRGELGSLWRDKKDGGGHVDPYAGANLEDDTVGGGRLEDHEDTAEAMKTIAAQDKKIQNSLEVVSKGVSRLHTLALEIGGQIDMQNKHLDNTEQVMNKQTEQLHTLNVRLKKLVKEMKPMSVFLYVCCILLIMSLVGFFLMQFDVI
;
A
#
# COMPACT_ATOMS: atom_id res chain seq x y z
N MET A 1 -39.80 39.44 6.31
CA MET A 1 -38.77 39.09 5.31
C MET A 1 -37.53 38.58 6.03
N PRO A 2 -37.37 37.27 6.26
CA PRO A 2 -36.13 36.71 6.75
C PRO A 2 -35.19 36.52 5.56
N ASN A 3 -34.07 37.25 5.56
CA ASN A 3 -32.98 37.09 4.61
C ASN A 3 -32.40 35.69 4.72
N TYR A 4 -32.71 34.81 3.77
CA TYR A 4 -32.04 33.52 3.60
C TYR A 4 -30.62 33.80 3.09
N LEU A 5 -29.71 34.11 4.01
CA LEU A 5 -28.29 34.18 3.69
C LEU A 5 -27.82 32.75 3.39
N PRO A 6 -27.33 32.45 2.17
CA PRO A 6 -26.76 31.14 1.88
C PRO A 6 -25.66 30.87 2.91
N ASN A 7 -25.74 29.68 3.50
CA ASN A 7 -24.93 29.21 4.61
C ASN A 7 -23.46 29.62 4.41
N ARG A 8 -23.04 30.72 5.06
CA ARG A 8 -21.72 31.34 4.87
C ARG A 8 -20.60 30.32 5.08
N ASP A 9 -20.84 29.31 5.90
CA ASP A 9 -19.89 28.24 6.20
C ASP A 9 -19.56 27.34 5.01
N GLY A 10 -20.52 27.03 4.14
CA GLY A 10 -20.27 26.18 2.96
C GLY A 10 -19.37 26.90 1.96
N PHE A 11 -19.69 28.17 1.68
CA PHE A 11 -18.87 29.03 0.84
C PHE A 11 -17.48 29.27 1.44
N MET A 12 -17.40 29.58 2.74
CA MET A 12 -16.13 29.78 3.44
C MET A 12 -15.27 28.52 3.44
N ARG A 13 -15.85 27.31 3.59
CA ARG A 13 -15.11 26.05 3.50
C ARG A 13 -14.61 25.77 2.09
N ALA A 14 -15.42 26.01 1.06
CA ALA A 14 -15.01 25.87 -0.33
C ALA A 14 -13.86 26.85 -0.66
N MET A 15 -14.00 28.11 -0.22
CA MET A 15 -12.99 29.14 -0.40
C MET A 15 -11.73 28.85 0.41
N LEU A 16 -11.83 28.30 1.63
CA LEU A 16 -10.69 27.80 2.39
C LEU A 16 -9.99 26.64 1.68
N ARG A 17 -10.73 25.66 1.15
CA ARG A 17 -10.14 24.54 0.38
C ARG A 17 -9.44 25.03 -0.88
N GLU A 18 -10.02 25.98 -1.62
CA GLU A 18 -9.36 26.63 -2.77
C GLU A 18 -8.13 27.43 -2.35
N THR A 19 -8.22 28.19 -1.26
CA THR A 19 -7.11 28.99 -0.73
C THR A 19 -5.97 28.08 -0.28
N ILE A 20 -6.25 26.97 0.39
CA ILE A 20 -5.26 25.94 0.75
C ILE A 20 -4.64 25.33 -0.51
N LYS A 21 -5.44 24.98 -1.54
CA LYS A 21 -4.91 24.49 -2.83
C LYS A 21 -4.04 25.54 -3.52
N ARG A 22 -4.37 26.83 -3.40
CA ARG A 22 -3.59 27.94 -3.98
C ARG A 22 -2.28 28.14 -3.20
N ILE A 23 -2.32 28.07 -1.88
CA ILE A 23 -1.13 28.11 -1.00
C ILE A 23 -0.21 26.93 -1.32
N ARG A 24 -0.74 25.71 -1.48
CA ARG A 24 0.06 24.54 -1.89
C ARG A 24 0.74 24.76 -3.24
N ARG A 25 0.01 25.26 -4.25
CA ARG A 25 0.60 25.62 -5.56
C ARG A 25 1.67 26.71 -5.48
N VAL A 26 1.48 27.72 -4.63
CA VAL A 26 2.48 28.78 -4.40
C VAL A 26 3.71 28.21 -3.69
N ARG A 27 3.50 27.30 -2.72
CA ARG A 27 4.57 26.65 -1.96
C ARG A 27 5.39 25.67 -2.82
N GLU A 28 4.73 24.89 -3.69
CA GLU A 28 5.36 24.09 -4.74
C GLU A 28 6.21 24.96 -5.67
N ARG A 29 5.66 26.09 -6.15
CA ARG A 29 6.42 27.06 -6.98
C ARG A 29 7.57 27.73 -6.23
N ALA A 30 7.49 27.83 -4.90
CA ALA A 30 8.53 28.39 -4.04
C ALA A 30 9.61 27.36 -3.64
N GLY A 31 9.58 26.14 -4.19
CA GLY A 31 10.60 25.11 -3.93
C GLY A 31 10.50 24.47 -2.54
N ARG A 32 9.43 24.74 -1.79
CA ARG A 32 9.08 23.96 -0.59
C ARG A 32 8.14 22.85 -1.02
N THR A 33 8.71 21.71 -1.37
CA THR A 33 7.95 20.47 -1.36
C THR A 33 7.58 20.17 0.10
N ASP A 34 6.35 20.50 0.52
CA ASP A 34 5.70 19.69 1.56
C ASP A 34 5.35 18.32 0.94
N GLU A 35 6.35 17.67 0.37
CA GLU A 35 6.18 16.30 -0.07
C GLU A 35 5.85 15.52 1.19
N PRO A 36 4.76 14.72 1.19
CA PRO A 36 4.64 13.69 2.20
C PRO A 36 5.94 12.90 2.11
N LYS A 37 6.78 13.00 3.16
CA LYS A 37 8.13 12.43 3.28
C LYS A 37 8.27 11.29 2.27
N GLU A 38 9.17 11.44 1.30
CA GLU A 38 9.51 10.36 0.36
C GLU A 38 9.46 9.07 1.14
N ILE A 39 8.54 8.20 0.72
CA ILE A 39 8.23 7.00 1.47
C ILE A 39 9.50 6.19 1.42
N GLU A 40 10.27 6.21 2.50
CA GLU A 40 11.51 5.46 2.60
C GLU A 40 11.15 4.00 2.31
N THR A 41 11.55 3.55 1.11
CA THR A 41 11.31 2.18 0.67
C THR A 41 12.06 1.29 1.63
N THR A 42 11.38 0.34 2.24
CA THR A 42 12.02 -0.56 3.19
C THR A 42 13.01 -1.52 2.51
N GLY A 43 12.96 -1.60 1.18
CA GLY A 43 13.74 -2.56 0.39
C GLY A 43 13.08 -3.93 0.30
N ASP A 44 12.01 -4.21 1.06
CA ASP A 44 11.12 -5.36 0.84
C ASP A 44 9.85 -4.89 0.13
N PRO A 45 9.66 -5.28 -1.16
CA PRO A 45 8.47 -4.90 -1.93
C PRO A 45 7.16 -5.24 -1.23
N PHE A 46 7.10 -6.38 -0.51
CA PHE A 46 5.87 -6.78 0.17
C PHE A 46 5.55 -5.85 1.34
N ARG A 47 6.57 -5.40 2.07
CA ARG A 47 6.38 -4.48 3.20
C ARG A 47 5.96 -3.10 2.71
N ASP A 48 6.55 -2.63 1.63
CA ASP A 48 6.20 -1.33 1.03
C ASP A 48 4.73 -1.33 0.54
N LEU A 49 4.28 -2.45 -0.04
CA LEU A 49 2.87 -2.67 -0.39
C LEU A 49 1.97 -2.69 0.85
N THR A 50 2.34 -3.38 1.92
CA THR A 50 1.58 -3.39 3.17
C THR A 50 1.47 -1.99 3.78
N LEU A 51 2.54 -1.20 3.77
CA LEU A 51 2.53 0.19 4.26
C LEU A 51 1.70 1.11 3.36
N ALA A 52 1.74 0.90 2.04
CA ALA A 52 0.86 1.60 1.10
C ALA A 52 -0.62 1.26 1.36
N PHE A 53 -0.92 -0.02 1.59
CA PHE A 53 -2.26 -0.51 1.93
C PHE A 53 -2.78 0.16 3.21
N ILE A 54 -2.02 0.11 4.31
CA ILE A 54 -2.40 0.71 5.60
C ILE A 54 -2.74 2.20 5.46
N ARG A 55 -1.88 2.98 4.80
CA ARG A 55 -2.11 4.43 4.58
C ARG A 55 -3.32 4.70 3.71
N CYS A 56 -3.59 3.83 2.73
CA CYS A 56 -4.77 3.97 1.90
C CYS A 56 -6.04 3.64 2.69
N VAL A 57 -6.02 2.62 3.56
CA VAL A 57 -7.13 2.31 4.49
C VAL A 57 -7.41 3.47 5.46
N GLU A 58 -6.37 4.06 6.07
CA GLU A 58 -6.50 5.21 6.96
C GLU A 58 -7.18 6.40 6.26
N ARG A 59 -6.73 6.72 5.04
CA ARG A 59 -7.30 7.77 4.21
C ARG A 59 -8.76 7.49 3.84
N VAL A 60 -9.08 6.26 3.46
CA VAL A 60 -10.47 5.87 3.15
C VAL A 60 -11.35 6.01 4.38
N LYS A 61 -10.88 5.57 5.55
CA LYS A 61 -11.60 5.70 6.81
C LYS A 61 -11.87 7.16 7.17
N GLU A 62 -10.88 8.04 7.01
CA GLU A 62 -11.05 9.48 7.21
C GLU A 62 -12.05 10.07 6.22
N ASN A 63 -11.95 9.72 4.93
CA ASN A 63 -12.88 10.17 3.91
C ASN A 63 -14.32 9.70 4.17
N ILE A 64 -14.51 8.45 4.59
CA ILE A 64 -15.83 7.91 4.99
C ILE A 64 -16.37 8.70 6.18
N LYS A 65 -15.54 8.94 7.21
CA LYS A 65 -15.94 9.72 8.39
C LYS A 65 -16.33 11.16 8.02
N GLU A 66 -15.48 11.86 7.26
CA GLU A 66 -15.78 13.24 6.80
C GLU A 66 -17.06 13.29 5.98
N ARG A 67 -17.27 12.30 5.11
CA ARG A 67 -18.47 12.20 4.28
C ARG A 67 -19.71 11.98 5.13
N ASN A 68 -19.64 11.07 6.11
CA ASN A 68 -20.77 10.77 6.99
C ASN A 68 -21.12 11.97 7.87
N GLU A 69 -20.11 12.66 8.43
CA GLU A 69 -20.32 13.89 9.20
C GLU A 69 -20.85 15.05 8.34
N GLY A 70 -20.34 15.21 7.13
CA GLY A 70 -20.81 16.22 6.18
C GLY A 70 -22.26 15.98 5.77
N ALA A 71 -22.61 14.72 5.53
CA ALA A 71 -23.96 14.29 5.20
C ALA A 71 -24.96 14.50 6.34
N ALA A 72 -24.55 14.21 7.58
CA ALA A 72 -25.40 14.43 8.75
C ALA A 72 -25.71 15.92 8.95
N ARG A 73 -24.77 16.82 8.63
CA ARG A 73 -24.92 18.26 8.85
C ARG A 73 -25.60 19.00 7.70
N HIS A 74 -25.42 18.55 6.47
CA HIS A 74 -25.83 19.29 5.27
C HIS A 74 -26.72 18.48 4.33
N GLY A 75 -27.00 17.21 4.63
CA GLY A 75 -27.73 16.32 3.74
C GLY A 75 -26.87 15.78 2.59
N GLN A 76 -27.52 15.23 1.57
CA GLN A 76 -26.84 14.69 0.38
C GLN A 76 -26.46 15.82 -0.59
N ASP A 77 -25.50 16.64 -0.18
CA ASP A 77 -24.97 17.71 -1.03
C ASP A 77 -24.00 17.19 -2.10
N ARG A 78 -23.76 18.02 -3.12
CA ARG A 78 -22.72 17.78 -4.15
C ARG A 78 -21.36 17.39 -3.54
N ILE A 79 -21.01 17.95 -2.39
CA ILE A 79 -19.76 17.63 -1.67
C ILE A 79 -19.74 16.15 -1.22
N ALA A 80 -20.87 15.63 -0.74
CA ALA A 80 -20.98 14.24 -0.31
C ALA A 80 -20.81 13.28 -1.51
N VAL A 81 -21.33 13.65 -2.68
CA VAL A 81 -21.14 12.88 -3.93
C VAL A 81 -19.68 12.89 -4.37
N GLU A 82 -19.02 14.05 -4.35
CA GLU A 82 -17.58 14.16 -4.68
C GLU A 82 -16.72 13.34 -3.71
N GLN A 83 -17.06 13.32 -2.42
CA GLN A 83 -16.40 12.47 -1.42
C GLN A 83 -16.66 10.97 -1.66
N SER A 84 -17.87 10.56 -2.02
CA SER A 84 -18.16 9.16 -2.40
C SER A 84 -17.32 8.71 -3.60
N LEU A 85 -17.17 9.56 -4.62
CA LEU A 85 -16.32 9.25 -5.78
C LEU A 85 -14.84 9.11 -5.38
N ALA A 86 -14.35 9.95 -4.46
CA ALA A 86 -13.00 9.85 -3.94
C ALA A 86 -12.79 8.54 -3.15
N ILE A 87 -13.75 8.16 -2.30
CA ILE A 87 -13.75 6.89 -1.56
C ILE A 87 -13.71 5.71 -2.53
N HIS A 88 -14.56 5.69 -3.55
CA HIS A 88 -14.57 4.60 -4.55
C HIS A 88 -13.28 4.54 -5.37
N LYS A 89 -12.58 5.67 -5.57
CA LYS A 89 -11.27 5.68 -6.22
C LYS A 89 -10.21 5.06 -5.30
N ASP A 90 -10.22 5.43 -4.03
CA ASP A 90 -9.28 4.86 -3.06
C ASP A 90 -9.55 3.37 -2.80
N ILE A 91 -10.81 2.91 -2.77
CA ILE A 91 -11.16 1.48 -2.69
C ILE A 91 -10.60 0.71 -3.90
N ARG A 92 -10.69 1.26 -5.11
CA ARG A 92 -10.07 0.65 -6.30
C ARG A 92 -8.55 0.61 -6.19
N ASN A 93 -7.92 1.65 -5.63
CA ASN A 93 -6.48 1.62 -5.37
C ASN A 93 -6.11 0.53 -4.35
N LEU A 94 -6.91 0.31 -3.30
CA LEU A 94 -6.71 -0.80 -2.35
C LEU A 94 -6.79 -2.16 -3.05
N GLU A 95 -7.72 -2.34 -3.97
CA GLU A 95 -7.82 -3.56 -4.78
C GLU A 95 -6.57 -3.79 -5.63
N THR A 96 -6.05 -2.74 -6.28
CA THR A 96 -4.79 -2.83 -7.04
C THR A 96 -3.60 -3.21 -6.15
N ILE A 97 -3.47 -2.59 -4.96
CA ILE A 97 -2.40 -2.94 -4.01
C ILE A 97 -2.53 -4.40 -3.56
N LEU A 98 -3.75 -4.89 -3.32
CA LEU A 98 -3.99 -6.30 -2.96
C LEU A 98 -3.63 -7.26 -4.09
N GLU A 99 -3.87 -6.91 -5.33
CA GLU A 99 -3.43 -7.72 -6.48
C GLU A 99 -1.90 -7.80 -6.54
N GLU A 100 -1.19 -6.71 -6.30
CA GLU A 100 0.28 -6.69 -6.21
C GLU A 100 0.80 -7.51 -5.01
N MET A 101 0.16 -7.40 -3.84
CA MET A 101 0.48 -8.24 -2.68
C MET A 101 0.26 -9.73 -2.97
N LYS A 102 -0.82 -10.08 -3.70
CA LYS A 102 -1.09 -11.45 -4.13
C LYS A 102 0.02 -11.98 -5.03
N GLN A 103 0.56 -11.14 -5.93
CA GLN A 103 1.69 -11.53 -6.78
C GLN A 103 2.94 -11.84 -5.92
N GLU A 104 3.24 -11.04 -4.90
CA GLU A 104 4.37 -11.28 -3.99
C GLU A 104 4.18 -12.56 -3.14
N VAL A 105 2.96 -12.82 -2.66
CA VAL A 105 2.62 -14.08 -1.98
C VAL A 105 2.86 -15.26 -2.93
N ASN A 106 2.36 -15.19 -4.17
CA ASN A 106 2.56 -16.22 -5.18
C ASN A 106 4.04 -16.43 -5.53
N LYS A 107 4.84 -15.37 -5.63
CA LYS A 107 6.30 -15.47 -5.84
C LYS A 107 6.97 -16.22 -4.69
N SER A 108 6.57 -15.94 -3.43
CA SER A 108 7.10 -16.64 -2.27
C SER A 108 6.67 -18.12 -2.20
N GLY A 109 5.43 -18.43 -2.61
CA GLY A 109 4.95 -19.82 -2.76
C GLY A 109 5.69 -20.57 -3.85
N ALA A 110 5.89 -19.96 -5.01
CA ALA A 110 6.66 -20.54 -6.11
C ALA A 110 8.14 -20.77 -5.72
N ALA A 111 8.73 -19.89 -4.90
CA ALA A 111 10.08 -20.08 -4.37
C ALA A 111 10.16 -21.29 -3.41
N LEU A 112 9.14 -21.47 -2.56
CA LEU A 112 9.02 -22.63 -1.68
C LEU A 112 8.88 -23.92 -2.49
N GLU A 113 8.00 -23.96 -3.49
CA GLU A 113 7.84 -25.12 -4.37
C GLU A 113 9.13 -25.48 -5.15
N LYS A 114 9.86 -24.46 -5.61
CA LYS A 114 11.15 -24.68 -6.30
C LYS A 114 12.19 -25.31 -5.39
N GLU A 115 12.23 -24.94 -4.11
CA GLU A 115 13.16 -25.53 -3.15
C GLU A 115 12.71 -26.92 -2.69
N THR A 116 11.41 -27.17 -2.49
CA THR A 116 10.92 -28.51 -2.12
C THR A 116 11.11 -29.54 -3.24
N ARG A 117 11.10 -29.12 -4.52
CA ARG A 117 11.39 -30.00 -5.67
C ARG A 117 12.87 -30.37 -5.83
N ARG A 118 13.79 -29.75 -5.09
CA ARG A 118 15.24 -30.07 -5.20
C ARG A 118 15.56 -31.36 -4.45
N LYS A 119 16.21 -32.30 -5.13
CA LYS A 119 16.66 -33.59 -4.56
C LYS A 119 17.53 -33.47 -3.29
N LYS A 120 18.22 -32.34 -3.11
CA LYS A 120 19.10 -32.03 -1.97
C LYS A 120 18.69 -30.72 -1.29
N ALA A 121 17.40 -30.57 -0.99
CA ALA A 121 16.91 -29.38 -0.31
C ALA A 121 17.39 -29.38 1.16
N LYS A 122 17.95 -28.24 1.61
CA LYS A 122 18.36 -28.09 3.01
C LYS A 122 17.10 -27.89 3.87
N PRO A 123 16.83 -28.73 4.89
CA PRO A 123 15.59 -28.66 5.66
C PRO A 123 15.42 -27.30 6.35
N HIS A 124 16.52 -26.71 6.84
CA HIS A 124 16.48 -25.37 7.43
C HIS A 124 16.03 -24.27 6.45
N LYS A 125 16.45 -24.36 5.17
CA LYS A 125 16.06 -23.38 4.15
C LYS A 125 14.58 -23.49 3.80
N ILE A 126 14.05 -24.72 3.72
CA ILE A 126 12.63 -24.96 3.49
C ILE A 126 11.81 -24.37 4.64
N ALA A 127 12.19 -24.67 5.89
CA ALA A 127 11.49 -24.14 7.07
C ALA A 127 11.49 -22.61 7.11
N LEU A 128 12.58 -21.95 6.70
CA LEU A 128 12.65 -20.49 6.63
C LEU A 128 11.72 -19.93 5.54
N LEU A 129 11.70 -20.54 4.35
CA LEU A 129 10.79 -20.13 3.26
C LEU A 129 9.33 -20.40 3.61
N GLU A 130 9.04 -21.48 4.32
CA GLU A 130 7.71 -21.83 4.78
C GLU A 130 7.20 -20.81 5.80
N LYS A 131 8.04 -20.44 6.77
CA LYS A 131 7.75 -19.37 7.72
C LYS A 131 7.50 -18.03 7.00
N ALA A 132 8.35 -17.68 6.02
CA ALA A 132 8.21 -16.45 5.25
C ALA A 132 6.93 -16.42 4.40
N HIS A 133 6.63 -17.52 3.69
CA HIS A 133 5.41 -17.64 2.89
C HIS A 133 4.16 -17.62 3.78
N SER A 134 4.17 -18.32 4.91
CA SER A 134 3.06 -18.32 5.87
C SER A 134 2.79 -16.93 6.44
N ALA A 135 3.84 -16.19 6.81
CA ALA A 135 3.71 -14.81 7.27
C ALA A 135 3.12 -13.88 6.19
N LYS A 136 3.62 -13.93 4.95
CA LYS A 136 3.09 -13.14 3.83
C LYS A 136 1.64 -13.51 3.51
N SER A 137 1.31 -14.80 3.50
CA SER A 137 -0.06 -15.30 3.27
C SER A 137 -1.03 -14.84 4.37
N GLY A 138 -0.60 -14.86 5.63
CA GLY A 138 -1.37 -14.34 6.77
C GLY A 138 -1.67 -12.85 6.61
N GLN A 139 -0.65 -12.02 6.37
CA GLN A 139 -0.82 -10.57 6.17
C GLN A 139 -1.74 -10.24 5.00
N TYR A 140 -1.63 -10.99 3.89
CA TYR A 140 -2.52 -10.82 2.75
C TYR A 140 -3.99 -11.13 3.10
N LYS A 141 -4.25 -12.19 3.88
CA LYS A 141 -5.61 -12.51 4.35
C LYS A 141 -6.16 -11.42 5.27
N ASP A 142 -5.34 -10.87 6.15
CA ASP A 142 -5.74 -9.77 7.03
C ASP A 142 -6.08 -8.50 6.23
N CYS A 143 -5.31 -8.20 5.18
CA CYS A 143 -5.59 -7.08 4.29
C CYS A 143 -6.88 -7.30 3.47
N LEU A 144 -7.15 -8.53 3.00
CA LEU A 144 -8.42 -8.88 2.35
C LEU A 144 -9.62 -8.65 3.28
N ALA A 145 -9.56 -9.16 4.51
CA ALA A 145 -10.61 -8.96 5.50
C ALA A 145 -10.83 -7.47 5.82
N THR A 146 -9.74 -6.68 5.85
CA THR A 146 -9.81 -5.23 6.05
C THR A 146 -10.49 -4.52 4.88
N LEU A 147 -10.22 -4.92 3.63
CA LEU A 147 -10.90 -4.37 2.46
C LEU A 147 -12.41 -4.64 2.51
N GLU A 148 -12.81 -5.86 2.89
CA GLU A 148 -14.22 -6.22 3.05
C GLU A 148 -14.91 -5.34 4.10
N LEU A 149 -14.27 -5.11 5.25
CA LEU A 149 -14.77 -4.22 6.29
C LEU A 149 -14.91 -2.76 5.81
N VAL A 150 -13.93 -2.27 5.04
CA VAL A 150 -13.97 -0.91 4.46
C VAL A 150 -15.11 -0.78 3.46
N LYS A 151 -15.30 -1.77 2.58
CA LYS A 151 -16.42 -1.82 1.64
C LYS A 151 -17.75 -1.83 2.39
N GLU A 152 -17.89 -2.67 3.41
CA GLU A 152 -19.10 -2.74 4.23
C GLU A 152 -19.39 -1.40 4.92
N SER A 153 -18.37 -0.74 5.49
CA SER A 153 -18.51 0.61 6.08
C SER A 153 -18.96 1.67 5.08
N ASP A 154 -18.60 1.54 3.80
CA ASP A 154 -19.04 2.45 2.75
C ASP A 154 -20.51 2.19 2.37
N HIS A 155 -20.91 0.92 2.26
CA HIS A 155 -22.28 0.51 1.91
C HIS A 155 -23.30 0.81 3.01
N GLN A 156 -22.93 0.73 4.30
CA GLN A 156 -23.86 0.93 5.41
C GLN A 156 -24.54 2.30 5.40
N ARG A 157 -23.89 3.35 4.87
CA ARG A 157 -24.54 4.65 4.67
C ARG A 157 -25.54 4.62 3.51
N ILE A 158 -25.20 3.95 2.42
CA ILE A 158 -26.05 3.83 1.24
C ILE A 158 -27.37 3.12 1.62
N ALA A 159 -27.29 2.08 2.46
CA ALA A 159 -28.46 1.37 2.97
C ALA A 159 -29.27 2.19 4.00
N ALA A 160 -28.63 3.00 4.83
CA ALA A 160 -29.33 3.86 5.79
C ALA A 160 -30.17 4.97 5.12
N THR A 161 -29.76 5.43 3.94
CA THR A 161 -30.45 6.49 3.18
C THR A 161 -31.27 5.96 1.99
N SER A 162 -31.50 4.65 1.90
CA SER A 162 -32.05 3.96 0.71
C SER A 162 -33.55 4.17 0.48
N GLY A 163 -34.02 5.42 0.51
CA GLY A 163 -35.06 5.92 -0.39
C GLY A 163 -34.51 6.43 -1.72
N VAL A 164 -33.18 6.54 -1.88
CA VAL A 164 -32.52 7.08 -3.08
C VAL A 164 -31.82 5.96 -3.87
N ASN A 165 -32.27 5.74 -5.10
CA ASN A 165 -31.76 4.72 -6.03
C ASN A 165 -30.26 4.94 -6.33
N VAL A 166 -29.40 4.03 -5.88
CA VAL A 166 -27.94 4.02 -6.15
C VAL A 166 -27.62 4.01 -7.65
N GLY A 167 -28.49 3.40 -8.47
CA GLY A 167 -28.37 3.46 -9.93
C GLY A 167 -28.57 4.87 -10.51
N GLN A 168 -29.34 5.71 -9.82
CA GLN A 168 -29.63 7.08 -10.24
C GLN A 168 -28.48 8.02 -9.87
N GLU A 169 -27.80 7.84 -8.74
CA GLU A 169 -26.60 8.63 -8.39
C GLU A 169 -25.44 8.38 -9.36
N LEU A 170 -25.22 7.13 -9.78
CA LEU A 170 -24.18 6.78 -10.75
C LEU A 170 -24.47 7.38 -12.13
N LEU A 171 -25.74 7.44 -12.52
CA LEU A 171 -26.19 8.10 -13.74
C LEU A 171 -26.11 9.64 -13.64
N VAL A 172 -26.46 10.23 -12.49
CA VAL A 172 -26.37 11.68 -12.27
C VAL A 172 -24.91 12.13 -12.28
N GLY A 173 -24.00 11.38 -11.66
CA GLY A 173 -22.56 11.66 -11.71
C GLY A 173 -22.02 11.64 -13.14
N ARG A 174 -22.39 10.63 -13.94
CA ARG A 174 -21.96 10.52 -15.36
C ARG A 174 -22.57 11.62 -16.23
N ARG A 175 -23.84 11.98 -16.01
CA ARG A 175 -24.54 13.04 -16.75
C ARG A 175 -24.04 14.43 -16.36
N ALA A 176 -23.62 14.64 -15.11
CA ALA A 176 -22.99 15.88 -14.65
C ALA A 176 -21.58 16.06 -15.22
N GLN A 177 -20.81 14.98 -15.31
CA GLN A 177 -19.47 15.00 -15.92
C GLN A 177 -19.56 15.29 -17.44
N LEU A 178 -20.51 14.65 -18.13
CA LEU A 178 -20.83 14.94 -19.54
C LEU A 178 -21.36 16.37 -19.74
N ARG A 179 -22.13 16.94 -18.80
CA ARG A 179 -22.55 18.35 -18.88
C ARG A 179 -21.40 19.33 -18.69
N GLY A 180 -20.42 18.99 -17.85
CA GLY A 180 -19.19 19.77 -17.71
C GLY A 180 -18.35 19.78 -18.98
N GLU A 181 -18.21 18.61 -19.62
CA GLU A 181 -17.48 18.46 -20.89
C GLU A 181 -18.24 19.04 -22.10
N LEU A 182 -19.57 18.98 -22.12
CA LEU A 182 -20.36 19.68 -23.14
C LEU A 182 -20.32 21.19 -22.92
N GLY A 183 -20.44 21.67 -21.68
CA GLY A 183 -20.44 23.10 -21.36
C GLY A 183 -19.14 23.83 -21.75
N SER A 184 -18.00 23.13 -21.79
CA SER A 184 -16.74 23.69 -22.31
C SER A 184 -16.65 23.67 -23.83
N LEU A 185 -17.38 22.80 -24.52
CA LEU A 185 -17.44 22.73 -25.99
C LEU A 185 -18.40 23.76 -26.61
N TRP A 186 -19.39 24.26 -25.87
CA TRP A 186 -20.37 25.24 -26.38
C TRP A 186 -19.97 26.72 -26.22
N ARG A 187 -18.73 27.03 -25.80
CA ARG A 187 -18.26 28.42 -25.68
C ARG A 187 -17.32 28.79 -26.82
N ASP A 188 -17.91 28.98 -28.00
CA ASP A 188 -17.28 29.71 -29.09
C ASP A 188 -18.25 30.76 -29.67
N LYS A 189 -17.85 32.02 -29.50
CA LYS A 189 -17.83 33.03 -30.58
C LYS A 189 -19.16 33.61 -31.08
N LYS A 190 -19.62 34.71 -30.45
CA LYS A 190 -19.94 36.03 -31.07
C LYS A 190 -20.66 36.92 -30.07
N ASP A 191 -20.03 38.05 -29.75
CA ASP A 191 -20.49 39.40 -30.11
C ASP A 191 -21.89 39.78 -29.65
N GLY A 192 -21.94 40.78 -28.76
CA GLY A 192 -23.01 41.77 -28.76
C GLY A 192 -24.14 41.57 -27.76
N GLY A 193 -24.13 42.40 -26.72
CA GLY A 193 -25.32 43.08 -26.21
C GLY A 193 -26.34 42.27 -25.39
N GLY A 194 -26.57 42.74 -24.16
CA GLY A 194 -27.78 42.42 -23.40
C GLY A 194 -27.68 41.17 -22.53
N HIS A 195 -27.21 41.35 -21.30
CA HIS A 195 -27.39 40.35 -20.25
C HIS A 195 -28.87 40.34 -19.83
N VAL A 196 -29.67 39.52 -20.49
CA VAL A 196 -31.00 39.11 -20.00
C VAL A 196 -30.80 37.76 -19.33
N ASP A 197 -31.04 37.73 -18.02
CA ASP A 197 -30.92 36.54 -17.18
C ASP A 197 -31.92 35.46 -17.65
N PRO A 198 -31.46 34.26 -18.08
CA PRO A 198 -32.35 33.17 -18.49
C PRO A 198 -33.14 32.54 -17.34
N TYR A 199 -33.01 33.02 -16.10
CA TYR A 199 -33.73 32.52 -14.92
C TYR A 199 -34.76 33.49 -14.32
N ALA A 200 -35.03 34.64 -14.96
CA ALA A 200 -35.90 35.69 -14.43
C ALA A 200 -37.43 35.43 -14.52
N GLY A 201 -37.90 34.16 -14.56
CA GLY A 201 -39.32 33.85 -14.78
C GLY A 201 -39.88 32.58 -14.13
N ALA A 202 -39.10 31.85 -13.33
CA ALA A 202 -39.63 30.71 -12.59
C ALA A 202 -40.03 31.14 -11.17
N ASN A 203 -41.26 31.65 -11.02
CA ASN A 203 -41.92 31.67 -9.71
C ASN A 203 -42.12 30.22 -9.27
N LEU A 204 -41.26 29.76 -8.37
CA LEU A 204 -41.50 28.54 -7.60
C LEU A 204 -42.46 28.95 -6.47
N GLU A 205 -43.76 28.78 -6.69
CA GLU A 205 -44.75 28.82 -5.60
C GLU A 205 -44.48 27.61 -4.69
N ASP A 206 -43.86 27.88 -3.55
CA ASP A 206 -43.70 26.95 -2.44
C ASP A 206 -44.94 27.06 -1.55
N ASP A 207 -45.92 26.19 -1.79
CA ASP A 207 -47.15 26.05 -1.01
C ASP A 207 -46.94 25.25 0.31
N THR A 208 -45.71 25.18 0.85
CA THR A 208 -45.48 24.57 2.16
C THR A 208 -45.82 25.54 3.31
N VAL A 209 -47.12 25.61 3.59
CA VAL A 209 -47.66 26.11 4.86
C VAL A 209 -47.27 25.10 5.97
N GLY A 210 -46.16 25.33 6.68
CA GLY A 210 -45.71 24.36 7.67
C GLY A 210 -44.48 24.72 8.50
N GLY A 211 -44.44 25.91 9.11
CA GLY A 211 -43.43 26.30 10.11
C GLY A 211 -43.60 25.63 11.48
N GLY A 212 -43.88 24.32 11.51
CA GLY A 212 -44.01 23.52 12.73
C GLY A 212 -42.69 22.80 13.07
N ARG A 213 -42.37 22.69 14.36
CA ARG A 213 -41.20 21.94 14.85
C ARG A 213 -41.26 20.51 14.32
N LEU A 214 -40.20 20.07 13.64
CA LEU A 214 -39.96 18.70 13.15
C LEU A 214 -39.96 17.61 14.25
N GLU A 215 -40.29 17.97 15.50
CA GLU A 215 -40.34 17.06 16.64
C GLU A 215 -41.74 16.46 16.86
N ASP A 216 -42.80 17.00 16.22
CA ASP A 216 -44.19 16.65 16.56
C ASP A 216 -44.88 15.70 15.55
N HIS A 217 -44.22 15.29 14.46
CA HIS A 217 -44.76 14.29 13.53
C HIS A 217 -44.38 12.87 13.97
N GLU A 218 -45.36 11.98 14.16
CA GLU A 218 -45.17 10.59 14.58
C GLU A 218 -44.22 9.83 13.62
N ASP A 219 -44.32 10.11 12.31
CA ASP A 219 -43.46 9.55 11.27
C ASP A 219 -41.98 10.01 11.40
N THR A 220 -41.73 11.24 11.85
CA THR A 220 -40.37 11.75 12.09
C THR A 220 -39.73 11.19 13.36
N ALA A 221 -40.53 10.85 14.37
CA ALA A 221 -40.04 10.21 15.59
C ALA A 221 -39.55 8.77 15.33
N GLU A 222 -40.25 8.02 14.48
CA GLU A 222 -39.80 6.68 14.06
C GLU A 222 -38.54 6.74 13.19
N ALA A 223 -38.46 7.69 12.26
CA ALA A 223 -37.25 7.92 11.46
C ALA A 223 -36.05 8.30 12.35
N MET A 224 -36.24 9.16 13.36
CA MET A 224 -35.17 9.54 14.28
C MET A 224 -34.71 8.36 15.16
N LYS A 225 -35.64 7.48 15.57
CA LYS A 225 -35.32 6.25 16.31
C LYS A 225 -34.53 5.25 15.48
N THR A 226 -34.84 5.11 14.18
CA THR A 226 -34.07 4.24 13.27
C THR A 226 -32.68 4.80 12.98
N ILE A 227 -32.54 6.12 12.81
CA ILE A 227 -31.23 6.79 12.67
C ILE A 227 -30.38 6.58 13.92
N ALA A 228 -30.94 6.78 15.12
CA ALA A 228 -30.22 6.57 16.37
C ALA A 228 -29.75 5.10 16.53
N ALA A 229 -30.56 4.13 16.09
CA ALA A 229 -30.19 2.72 16.09
C ALA A 229 -29.07 2.39 15.08
N GLN A 230 -29.06 3.05 13.92
CA GLN A 230 -28.02 2.91 12.91
C GLN A 230 -26.71 3.57 13.33
N ASP A 231 -26.75 4.75 13.95
CA ASP A 231 -25.57 5.43 14.48
C ASP A 231 -24.85 4.57 15.52
N LYS A 232 -25.61 3.89 16.39
CA LYS A 232 -25.03 2.93 17.34
C LYS A 232 -24.33 1.76 16.63
N LYS A 233 -24.86 1.27 15.51
CA LYS A 233 -24.21 0.22 14.71
C LYS A 233 -22.93 0.72 14.03
N ILE A 234 -22.95 1.94 13.49
CA ILE A 234 -21.78 2.57 12.85
C ILE A 234 -20.68 2.83 13.89
N GLN A 235 -21.02 3.32 15.08
CA GLN A 235 -20.05 3.51 16.16
C GLN A 235 -19.40 2.17 16.55
N ASN A 236 -20.20 1.11 16.67
CA ASN A 236 -19.68 -0.22 16.96
C ASN A 236 -18.75 -0.74 15.85
N SER A 237 -19.11 -0.57 14.57
CA SER A 237 -18.25 -1.02 13.45
C SER A 237 -16.96 -0.19 13.36
N LEU A 238 -17.03 1.13 13.59
CA LEU A 238 -15.86 2.00 13.68
C LEU A 238 -14.95 1.63 14.84
N GLU A 239 -15.49 1.20 15.98
CA GLU A 239 -14.71 0.71 17.11
C GLU A 239 -13.99 -0.61 16.76
N VAL A 240 -14.65 -1.53 16.06
CA VAL A 240 -14.04 -2.78 15.57
C VAL A 240 -12.91 -2.47 14.58
N VAL A 241 -13.14 -1.58 13.62
CA VAL A 241 -12.11 -1.14 12.67
C VAL A 241 -10.97 -0.43 13.41
N SER A 242 -11.28 0.40 14.41
CA SER A 242 -10.26 1.05 15.24
C SER A 242 -9.41 0.02 15.97
N LYS A 243 -10.01 -1.02 16.56
CA LYS A 243 -9.29 -2.12 17.20
C LYS A 243 -8.44 -2.89 16.18
N GLY A 244 -8.96 -3.14 14.98
CA GLY A 244 -8.21 -3.78 13.89
C GLY A 244 -7.00 -2.96 13.45
N VAL A 245 -7.16 -1.66 13.25
CA VAL A 245 -6.07 -0.73 12.90
C VAL A 245 -5.06 -0.61 14.04
N SER A 246 -5.49 -0.52 15.31
CA SER A 246 -4.58 -0.52 16.45
C SER A 246 -3.76 -1.83 16.51
N ARG A 247 -4.36 -2.98 16.20
CA ARG A 247 -3.63 -4.25 16.10
C ARG A 247 -2.61 -4.23 14.96
N LEU A 248 -3.00 -3.75 13.78
CA LEU A 248 -2.06 -3.58 12.65
C LEU A 248 -0.93 -2.61 12.99
N HIS A 249 -1.21 -1.53 13.73
CA HIS A 249 -0.20 -0.59 14.18
C HIS A 249 0.78 -1.22 15.18
N THR A 250 0.27 -1.95 16.19
CA THR A 250 1.13 -2.70 17.12
C THR A 250 1.97 -3.74 16.40
N LEU A 251 1.39 -4.46 15.43
CA LEU A 251 2.09 -5.42 14.60
C LEU A 251 3.15 -4.74 13.71
N ALA A 252 2.86 -3.55 13.19
CA ALA A 252 3.83 -2.75 12.44
C ALA A 252 5.00 -2.27 13.33
N LEU A 253 4.73 -1.88 14.58
CA LEU A 253 5.78 -1.55 15.56
C LEU A 253 6.62 -2.77 15.95
N GLU A 254 6.00 -3.93 16.16
CA GLU A 254 6.70 -5.18 16.46
C GLU A 254 7.59 -5.61 15.29
N ILE A 255 7.08 -5.53 14.06
CA ILE A 255 7.88 -5.75 12.84
C ILE A 255 9.02 -4.74 12.75
N GLY A 256 8.77 -3.47 13.07
CA GLY A 256 9.81 -2.44 13.14
C GLY A 256 10.94 -2.83 14.09
N GLY A 257 10.60 -3.21 15.33
CA GLY A 257 11.58 -3.65 16.33
C GLY A 257 12.32 -4.95 15.94
N GLN A 258 11.62 -5.91 15.35
CA GLN A 258 12.26 -7.14 14.85
C GLN A 258 13.22 -6.86 13.69
N ILE A 259 12.95 -5.85 12.85
CA ILE A 259 13.83 -5.47 11.75
C ILE A 259 15.07 -4.74 12.25
N ASP A 260 14.94 -3.84 13.22
CA ASP A 260 16.12 -3.26 13.86
C ASP A 260 17.02 -4.33 14.48
N MET A 261 16.42 -5.38 15.06
CA MET A 261 17.17 -6.53 15.56
C MET A 261 17.80 -7.35 14.43
N GLN A 262 17.09 -7.60 13.32
CA GLN A 262 17.61 -8.31 12.16
C GLN A 262 18.72 -7.54 11.44
N ASN A 263 18.62 -6.21 11.33
CA ASN A 263 19.67 -5.36 10.78
C ASN A 263 20.95 -5.44 11.63
N LYS A 264 20.84 -5.39 12.96
CA LYS A 264 21.98 -5.65 13.85
C LYS A 264 22.57 -7.05 13.67
N HIS A 265 21.73 -8.07 13.42
CA HIS A 265 22.22 -9.41 13.11
C HIS A 265 22.90 -9.48 11.73
N LEU A 266 22.43 -8.73 10.73
CA LEU A 266 23.05 -8.63 9.41
C LEU A 266 24.41 -7.93 9.51
N ASP A 267 24.52 -6.82 10.25
CA ASP A 267 25.79 -6.13 10.48
C ASP A 267 26.82 -7.06 11.14
N ASN A 268 26.41 -7.81 12.17
CA ASN A 268 27.26 -8.82 12.80
C ASN A 268 27.65 -9.94 11.82
N THR A 269 26.71 -10.36 10.95
CA THR A 269 26.97 -11.39 9.94
C THR A 269 27.96 -10.89 8.88
N GLU A 270 27.84 -9.63 8.45
CA GLU A 270 28.75 -8.98 7.52
C GLU A 270 30.16 -8.87 8.13
N GLN A 271 30.26 -8.47 9.40
CA GLN A 271 31.55 -8.45 10.11
C GLN A 271 32.19 -9.85 10.19
N VAL A 272 31.41 -10.90 10.47
CA VAL A 272 31.91 -12.28 10.48
C VAL A 272 32.32 -12.74 9.08
N MET A 273 31.55 -12.41 8.04
CA MET A 273 31.86 -12.74 6.65
C MET A 273 33.13 -12.02 6.17
N ASN A 274 33.33 -10.75 6.55
CA ASN A 274 34.55 -10.00 6.27
C ASN A 274 35.76 -10.67 6.95
N LYS A 275 35.65 -11.04 8.23
CA LYS A 275 36.70 -11.80 8.93
C LYS A 275 37.00 -13.15 8.27
N GLN A 276 35.98 -13.90 7.87
CA GLN A 276 36.17 -15.17 7.16
C GLN A 276 36.81 -14.98 5.78
N THR A 277 36.46 -13.89 5.08
CA THR A 277 37.06 -13.55 3.78
C THR A 277 38.53 -13.17 3.93
N GLU A 278 38.89 -12.41 4.96
CA GLU A 278 40.29 -12.10 5.30
C GLU A 278 41.08 -13.36 5.69
N GLN A 279 40.48 -14.26 6.47
CA GLN A 279 41.07 -15.56 6.80
C GLN A 279 41.29 -16.41 5.54
N LEU A 280 40.31 -16.50 4.65
CA LEU A 280 40.42 -17.20 3.37
C LEU A 280 41.48 -16.57 2.47
N HIS A 281 41.59 -15.25 2.45
CA HIS A 281 42.65 -14.57 1.70
C HIS A 281 44.03 -14.90 2.27
N THR A 282 44.18 -14.85 3.59
CA THR A 282 45.42 -15.22 4.28
C THR A 282 45.80 -16.68 4.05
N LEU A 283 44.83 -17.60 4.10
CA LEU A 283 45.04 -19.01 3.81
C LEU A 283 45.44 -19.23 2.35
N ASN A 284 44.79 -18.56 1.39
CA ASN A 284 45.17 -18.63 -0.03
C ASN A 284 46.60 -18.11 -0.27
N VAL A 285 47.01 -17.04 0.40
CA VAL A 285 48.38 -16.52 0.33
C VAL A 285 49.38 -17.53 0.91
N ARG A 286 49.09 -18.11 2.08
CA ARG A 286 49.93 -19.16 2.70
C ARG A 286 50.03 -20.39 1.80
N LEU A 287 48.92 -20.84 1.23
CA LEU A 287 48.87 -21.99 0.33
C LEU A 287 49.67 -21.72 -0.95
N LYS A 288 49.56 -20.52 -1.54
CA LYS A 288 50.40 -20.10 -2.67
C LYS A 288 51.89 -20.06 -2.34
N LYS A 289 52.28 -19.65 -1.12
CA LYS A 289 53.67 -19.71 -0.66
C LYS A 289 54.15 -21.15 -0.51
N LEU A 290 53.39 -22.01 0.16
CA LEU A 290 53.70 -23.44 0.31
C LEU A 290 53.82 -24.15 -1.04
N VAL A 291 52.91 -23.89 -1.99
CA VAL A 291 53.00 -24.46 -3.34
C VAL A 291 54.24 -23.97 -4.10
N LYS A 292 54.64 -22.69 -3.93
CA LYS A 292 55.87 -22.17 -4.53
C LYS A 292 57.12 -22.81 -3.91
N GLU A 293 57.13 -23.04 -2.61
CA GLU A 293 58.24 -23.69 -1.89
C GLU A 293 58.32 -25.20 -2.17
N MET A 294 57.19 -25.88 -2.40
CA MET A 294 57.18 -27.30 -2.74
C MET A 294 57.51 -27.59 -4.21
N LYS A 295 57.34 -26.63 -5.13
CA LYS A 295 57.70 -26.81 -6.55
C LYS A 295 59.15 -27.31 -6.76
N PRO A 296 60.21 -26.72 -6.17
CA PRO A 296 61.57 -27.25 -6.34
C PRO A 296 61.75 -28.65 -5.72
N MET A 297 61.01 -28.97 -4.66
CA MET A 297 61.11 -30.28 -3.99
C MET A 297 60.58 -31.42 -4.88
N SER A 298 59.50 -31.17 -5.63
CA SER A 298 58.96 -32.14 -6.59
C SER A 298 59.95 -32.44 -7.72
N VAL A 299 60.66 -31.44 -8.24
CA VAL A 299 61.68 -31.63 -9.29
C VAL A 299 62.83 -32.48 -8.77
N PHE A 300 63.33 -32.20 -7.57
CA PHE A 300 64.40 -33.00 -6.96
C PHE A 300 63.96 -34.46 -6.73
N LEU A 301 62.73 -34.69 -6.25
CA LEU A 301 62.18 -36.04 -6.11
C LEU A 301 62.03 -36.76 -7.45
N TYR A 302 61.56 -36.08 -8.50
CA TYR A 302 61.49 -36.67 -9.85
C TYR A 302 62.88 -37.03 -10.40
N VAL A 303 63.88 -36.15 -10.24
CA VAL A 303 65.26 -36.41 -10.65
C VAL A 303 65.84 -37.61 -9.88
N CYS A 304 65.62 -37.67 -8.56
CA CYS A 304 66.05 -38.79 -7.72
C CYS A 304 65.36 -40.11 -8.12
N CYS A 305 64.05 -40.09 -8.37
CA CYS A 305 63.30 -41.25 -8.85
C CYS A 305 63.80 -41.73 -10.23
N ILE A 306 64.08 -40.81 -11.16
CA ILE A 306 64.63 -41.15 -12.48
C ILE A 306 66.02 -41.79 -12.33
N LEU A 307 66.88 -41.25 -11.47
CA LEU A 307 68.21 -41.84 -11.21
C LEU A 307 68.11 -43.25 -10.59
N LEU A 308 67.18 -43.48 -9.67
CA LEU A 308 66.94 -44.82 -9.10
C LEU A 308 66.44 -45.82 -10.15
N ILE A 309 65.52 -45.40 -11.03
CA ILE A 309 65.03 -46.25 -12.12
C ILE A 309 66.17 -46.56 -13.11
N MET A 310 66.97 -45.57 -13.50
CA MET A 310 68.13 -45.77 -14.38
C MET A 310 69.17 -46.70 -13.76
N SER A 311 69.43 -46.57 -12.45
CA SER A 311 70.33 -47.46 -11.70
C SER A 311 69.80 -48.90 -11.67
N LEU A 312 68.50 -49.09 -11.44
CA LEU A 312 67.88 -50.42 -11.45
C LEU A 312 67.91 -51.04 -12.84
N VAL A 313 67.55 -50.30 -13.89
CA VAL A 313 67.61 -50.78 -15.27
C VAL A 313 69.04 -51.13 -15.66
N GLY A 314 70.03 -50.30 -15.31
CA GLY A 314 71.45 -50.59 -15.54
C GLY A 314 71.92 -51.84 -14.80
N PHE A 315 71.49 -52.03 -13.55
CA PHE A 315 71.79 -53.23 -12.77
C PHE A 315 71.19 -54.50 -13.39
N PHE A 316 69.93 -54.45 -13.84
CA PHE A 316 69.31 -55.57 -14.55
C PHE A 316 70.00 -55.86 -15.89
N LEU A 317 70.36 -54.84 -16.67
CA LEU A 317 71.08 -55.04 -17.94
C LEU A 317 72.46 -55.69 -17.74
N MET A 318 73.20 -55.33 -16.68
CA MET A 318 74.45 -55.99 -16.32
C MET A 318 74.25 -57.44 -15.87
N GLN A 319 73.19 -57.73 -15.09
CA GLN A 319 72.96 -59.08 -14.57
C GLN A 319 72.48 -60.05 -15.66
N PHE A 320 71.77 -59.55 -16.68
CA PHE A 320 71.28 -60.38 -17.78
C PHE A 320 72.30 -60.62 -18.90
N ASP A 321 73.53 -60.10 -18.79
CA ASP A 321 74.62 -60.34 -19.77
C ASP A 321 74.15 -60.14 -21.23
N VAL A 322 73.31 -59.12 -21.45
CA VAL A 322 72.82 -58.74 -22.79
C VAL A 322 73.74 -57.67 -23.37
N ILE A 323 75.03 -57.99 -23.44
CA ILE A 323 76.08 -57.46 -24.34
C ILE A 323 77.08 -58.59 -24.54
#